data_AF-A0A956DN30-F1
#
_entry.id   AF-A0A956DN30-F1
#
_cell.length_a   1.000
_cell.length_b   1.000
_cell.length_c   1.000
_cell.angle_alpha   90.00
_cell.angle_beta   90.00
_cell.angle_gamma   90.00
#
_symmetry.space_group_name_H-M   'P 1'
#
loop_
_entity.id
_entity.type
_entity.pdbx_description
1 polymer ?
#
loop_
_entity_poly.entity_id
_entity_poly.type
_entity_poly.pdbx_seq_one_letter_code
_entity_poly.pdbx_strand_id
1 'polypeptide(L)'
;MGALSTFEQAQDTLGWWLEHRANPRRHRTTKRVPAEVLLEEREHLNALPERPYDDRELALRLIDSYGYVHFDGNHYQVSFTPFHG
;
A
#
# COMPACT_ATOMS: atom_id res chain seq x y z
N MET A 1 19.42 3.96 14.46
CA MET A 1 18.08 4.24 13.89
C MET A 1 17.08 3.50 14.75
N GLY A 2 16.26 4.23 15.51
CA GLY A 2 15.24 3.62 16.38
C GLY A 2 14.19 2.87 15.57
N ALA A 3 13.51 1.91 16.18
CA ALA A 3 12.41 1.21 15.55
C ALA A 3 11.33 2.23 15.12
N LEU A 4 10.76 2.05 13.93
CA LEU A 4 9.55 2.77 13.51
C LEU A 4 8.41 2.23 14.35
N SER A 5 8.13 2.90 15.47
CA SER A 5 7.23 2.39 16.51
C SER A 5 5.75 2.66 16.22
N THR A 6 5.45 3.59 15.32
CA THR A 6 4.07 3.86 14.87
C THR A 6 3.99 3.94 13.34
N PHE A 7 2.76 3.83 12.83
CA PHE A 7 2.49 3.95 11.41
C PHE A 7 2.79 5.36 10.89
N GLU A 8 2.43 6.41 11.64
CA GLU A 8 2.70 7.80 11.24
C GLU A 8 4.20 8.04 11.09
N GLN A 9 4.99 7.56 12.05
CA GLN A 9 6.46 7.67 12.00
C GLN A 9 7.05 6.95 10.79
N ALA A 10 6.50 5.80 10.41
CA ALA A 10 6.90 5.09 9.21
C ALA A 10 6.56 5.89 7.95
N GLN A 11 5.35 6.46 7.88
CA GLN A 11 4.90 7.28 6.76
C GLN A 11 5.80 8.50 6.57
N ASP A 12 6.10 9.22 7.65
CA ASP A 12 6.96 10.41 7.61
C ASP A 12 8.40 10.05 7.20
N THR A 13 8.95 8.97 7.78
CA THR A 13 10.29 8.52 7.45
C THR A 13 10.41 8.10 5.99
N LEU A 14 9.39 7.42 5.46
CA LEU A 14 9.35 7.01 4.05
C LEU A 14 9.18 8.23 3.13
N GLY A 15 8.34 9.19 3.50
CA GLY A 15 8.20 10.45 2.76
C GLY A 15 9.53 11.19 2.65
N TRP A 16 10.22 11.36 3.78
CA TRP A 16 11.54 11.97 3.80
C TRP A 16 12.55 11.19 2.94
N TRP A 17 12.56 9.86 3.05
CA TRP A 17 13.46 9.02 2.26
C TRP A 17 13.17 9.10 0.76
N LEU A 18 11.89 9.13 0.35
CA LEU A 18 11.51 9.30 -1.05
C LEU A 18 12.05 10.61 -1.61
N GLU A 19 11.82 11.71 -0.90
CA GLU A 19 12.22 13.05 -1.33
C GLU A 19 13.74 13.25 -1.34
N HIS A 20 14.46 12.78 -0.32
CA HIS A 20 15.88 13.13 -0.13
C HIS A 20 16.85 12.05 -0.61
N ARG A 21 16.37 10.81 -0.81
CA ARG A 21 17.20 9.68 -1.21
C ARG A 21 16.73 9.03 -2.50
N ALA A 22 15.46 8.62 -2.57
CA ALA A 22 15.00 7.75 -3.66
C ALA A 22 14.83 8.50 -4.99
N ASN A 23 14.17 9.65 -4.96
CA ASN A 23 13.86 10.49 -6.13
C ASN A 23 15.08 11.21 -6.72
N PRO A 24 16.01 11.78 -5.92
CA PRO A 24 17.17 12.50 -6.47
C PRO A 24 18.37 11.59 -6.81
N ARG A 25 18.33 10.29 -6.49
CA ARG A 25 19.47 9.40 -6.79
C ARG A 25 19.67 9.24 -8.30
N ARG A 26 20.92 9.12 -8.73
CA ARG A 26 21.22 8.63 -10.07
C ARG A 26 20.95 7.12 -10.14
N HIS A 27 19.98 6.72 -10.97
CA HIS A 27 19.59 5.33 -11.13
C HIS A 27 20.73 4.49 -11.76
N ARG A 28 20.98 3.28 -11.25
CA ARG A 28 22.15 2.48 -11.64
C ARG A 28 22.13 2.03 -13.09
N THR A 29 20.96 1.65 -13.61
CA THR A 29 20.81 1.08 -14.95
C THR A 29 20.58 2.16 -16.00
N THR A 30 19.57 3.01 -15.79
CA THR A 30 19.20 4.09 -16.72
C THR A 30 20.16 5.28 -16.66
N LYS A 31 21.01 5.35 -15.63
CA LYS A 31 21.94 6.46 -15.37
C LYS A 31 21.28 7.83 -15.24
N ARG A 32 19.96 7.91 -15.10
CA ARG A 32 19.19 9.17 -14.99
C ARG A 32 18.62 9.34 -13.59
N VAL A 33 18.22 10.55 -13.25
CA VAL A 33 17.55 10.85 -11.98
C VAL A 33 16.05 10.59 -12.14
N PRO A 34 15.44 9.67 -11.38
CA PRO A 34 14.02 9.32 -11.54
C PRO A 34 13.06 10.52 -11.50
N ALA A 35 13.31 11.49 -10.61
CA ALA A 35 12.48 12.69 -10.52
C ALA A 35 12.50 13.54 -11.79
N GLU A 36 13.66 13.66 -12.44
CA GLU A 36 13.80 14.40 -13.71
C GLU A 36 13.13 13.63 -14.85
N VAL A 37 13.32 12.31 -14.89
CA VAL A 37 12.68 11.44 -15.89
C VAL A 37 11.16 11.53 -15.82
N LEU A 38 10.59 11.53 -14.61
CA LEU A 38 9.16 11.66 -14.42
C LEU A 38 8.60 12.97 -15.00
N LEU A 39 9.35 14.08 -14.93
CA LEU A 39 8.94 15.35 -15.51
C LEU A 39 8.87 15.28 -17.05
N GLU A 40 9.85 14.63 -17.68
CA GLU A 40 9.88 14.41 -19.13
C GLU A 40 8.77 13.45 -19.59
N GLU A 41 8.57 12.35 -18.85
CA GLU A 41 7.58 11.33 -19.19
C GLU A 41 6.14 11.84 -18.99
N ARG A 42 5.92 12.81 -18.10
CA ARG A 42 4.58 13.31 -17.74
C ARG A 42 3.72 13.73 -18.94
N GLU A 43 4.33 14.28 -19.99
CA GLU A 43 3.62 14.68 -21.22
C GLU A 43 3.15 13.48 -22.06
N HIS A 44 3.77 12.32 -21.84
CA HIS A 44 3.52 11.07 -22.57
C HIS A 44 2.65 10.10 -21.75
N LEU A 45 2.36 10.42 -20.49
CA LEU A 45 1.52 9.61 -19.61
C LEU A 45 0.04 9.90 -19.86
N ASN A 46 -0.77 8.84 -19.80
CA ASN A 46 -2.21 9.00 -19.73
C ASN A 46 -2.61 9.62 -18.39
N ALA A 47 -3.63 10.48 -18.41
CA ALA A 47 -4.22 10.98 -17.19
C ALA A 47 -4.73 9.82 -16.31
N LEU A 48 -4.67 10.01 -15.00
CA LEU A 48 -5.32 9.08 -14.08
C LEU A 48 -6.83 9.05 -14.36
N PRO A 49 -7.49 7.90 -14.19
CA PRO A 49 -8.94 7.85 -14.29
C PRO A 49 -9.59 8.83 -13.31
N GLU A 50 -10.74 9.39 -13.70
CA GLU A 50 -11.47 10.37 -12.87
C GLU A 50 -11.88 9.81 -11.50
N ARG A 51 -12.10 8.49 -11.44
CA ARG A 51 -12.44 7.77 -10.21
C ARG A 51 -11.26 6.87 -9.85
N PRO A 52 -10.86 6.83 -8.57
CA PRO A 52 -9.92 5.81 -8.10
C PRO A 52 -10.40 4.42 -8.51
N TYR A 53 -9.46 3.54 -8.85
CA TYR A 53 -9.78 2.14 -9.04
C TYR A 53 -10.41 1.60 -7.75
N ASP A 54 -11.50 0.84 -7.88
CA ASP A 54 -12.04 0.10 -6.75
C ASP A 54 -11.07 -1.04 -6.43
N ASP A 55 -10.29 -0.86 -5.37
CA ASP A 55 -9.22 -1.76 -4.95
C ASP A 55 -9.66 -2.71 -3.83
N ARG A 56 -10.93 -2.66 -3.42
CA ARG A 56 -11.44 -3.41 -2.25
C ARG A 56 -12.76 -4.09 -2.57
N GLU A 57 -12.81 -5.38 -2.32
CA GLU A 57 -14.08 -6.09 -2.26
C GLU A 57 -14.61 -6.07 -0.83
N LEU A 58 -15.80 -5.50 -0.63
CA LEU A 58 -16.54 -5.60 0.62
C LEU A 58 -17.63 -6.65 0.47
N ALA A 59 -17.53 -7.72 1.25
CA ALA A 59 -18.47 -8.83 1.19
C ALA A 59 -18.91 -9.28 2.58
N LEU A 60 -20.21 -9.49 2.75
CA LEU A 60 -20.75 -10.18 3.92
C LEU A 60 -20.65 -11.69 3.68
N ARG A 61 -20.11 -12.42 4.65
CA ARG A 61 -19.92 -13.88 4.62
C ARG A 61 -20.30 -14.47 5.98
N LEU A 62 -20.86 -15.67 5.96
CA LEU A 62 -21.11 -16.43 7.18
C LEU A 62 -19.84 -17.14 7.62
N ILE A 63 -19.67 -17.25 8.93
CA ILE A 63 -18.62 -18.06 9.55
C ILE A 63 -19.12 -19.50 9.58
N ASP A 64 -18.25 -20.45 9.24
CA ASP A 64 -18.58 -21.87 9.37
C ASP A 64 -18.58 -22.32 10.84
N SER A 65 -18.93 -23.59 11.07
CA SER A 65 -18.95 -24.18 12.42
C SER A 65 -17.58 -24.28 13.08
N TYR A 66 -16.49 -24.10 12.32
CA TYR A 66 -15.11 -24.16 12.78
C TYR A 66 -14.50 -22.76 13.02
N GLY A 67 -15.24 -21.68 12.78
CA GLY A 67 -14.77 -20.32 13.01
C GLY A 67 -14.04 -19.69 11.82
N TYR A 68 -14.23 -20.21 10.60
CA TYR A 68 -13.56 -19.70 9.41
C TYR A 68 -14.51 -18.98 8.45
N VAL A 69 -13.97 -17.98 7.76
CA VAL A 69 -14.57 -17.35 6.59
C VAL A 69 -13.81 -17.81 5.35
N HIS A 70 -14.54 -18.35 4.38
CA HIS A 70 -13.99 -18.73 3.09
C HIS A 70 -13.97 -17.52 2.14
N PHE A 71 -12.80 -17.15 1.65
CA PHE A 71 -12.61 -16.09 0.67
C PHE A 71 -11.47 -16.42 -0.30
N ASP A 72 -11.75 -16.35 -1.60
CA ASP A 72 -10.80 -16.59 -2.69
C ASP A 72 -9.92 -17.85 -2.50
N GLY A 73 -10.56 -18.97 -2.17
CA GLY A 73 -9.91 -20.27 -1.94
C GLY A 73 -9.17 -20.39 -0.60
N ASN A 74 -9.15 -19.35 0.22
CA ASN A 74 -8.51 -19.33 1.53
C ASN A 74 -9.54 -19.37 2.66
N HIS A 75 -9.16 -19.96 3.78
CA HIS A 75 -9.96 -19.98 5.01
C HIS A 75 -9.29 -19.06 6.04
N TYR A 76 -9.95 -17.96 6.34
CA TYR A 76 -9.48 -16.98 7.32
C TYR A 76 -10.15 -17.26 8.66
N GLN A 77 -9.34 -17.50 9.68
CA GLN A 77 -9.85 -17.69 11.03
C GLN A 77 -10.34 -16.35 11.58
N VAL A 78 -11.56 -16.34 12.11
CA VAL A 78 -12.09 -15.18 12.82
C VAL A 78 -12.02 -15.46 14.30
N SER A 79 -11.19 -14.69 15.01
CA SER A 79 -11.17 -14.73 16.47
C SER A 79 -12.49 -14.20 17.02
N PHE A 80 -13.30 -15.09 17.58
CA PHE A 80 -14.46 -14.68 18.37
C PHE A 80 -13.98 -14.20 19.73
N THR A 81 -13.97 -12.88 19.94
CA THR A 81 -13.97 -12.33 21.31
C THR A 81 -15.44 -12.22 21.72
N PRO A 82 -15.92 -12.99 22.72
CA PRO A 82 -17.27 -12.82 23.21
C PRO A 82 -17.40 -11.40 23.77
N PHE A 83 -18.43 -10.67 23.32
CA PHE A 83 -18.81 -9.42 23.95
C PHE A 83 -19.35 -9.76 25.35
N HIS A 84 -18.56 -9.47 26.39
CA HIS A 84 -19.04 -9.52 27.77
C HIS A 84 -19.58 -8.13 28.08
N GLY A 85 -20.92 -8.02 28.11
CA GLY A 85 -21.62 -6.83 28.61
C GLY A 85 -21.61 -6.76 30.12
#